data_AF-S6A1U8-F1
#
_entry.id   AF-S6A1U8-F1
#
_cell.length_a   1.000
_cell.length_b   1.000
_cell.length_c   1.000
_cell.angle_alpha   90.00
_cell.angle_beta   90.00
_cell.angle_gamma   90.00
#
_symmetry.space_group_name_H-M   'P 1'
#
loop_
_entity.id
_entity.type
_entity.pdbx_description
1 polymer ?
#
loop_
_entity_poly.entity_id
_entity_poly.type
_entity_poly.pdbx_seq_one_letter_code
_entity_poly.pdbx_strand_id
1 'polypeptide(L)'
;RVSTKIGSSMKSVGEVMAIGRKFEEAFQKALRMVDENVTGFDPLIKSVNDEELEKPTDKRMFVLAAAMKAGYTIDRLYELTKIDRWFLSKMANIISYYGLLENLEQRKLSYDVLLGAKKLGFSDRQVAEAAKISDRLVRMQRKESNICPFVKQIDTVAAEWPASTNYLYLTYNGDDHDIEFPGNYTMVIGSGVYRIGSSVEFDWCAVSCLRELRNLGRKTIMVNYNPETVSTDFDMSDRLYFEEISFETVMDIYDHENPEGIILSMGGQLPNNIAMDLHRQQARILGTAPESIDDAENRFKFSRKLDSIGISQPRWKELTNLESAV
;
A
#
# COMPACT_ATOMS: atom_id res chain seq x y z
N ARG A 1 0.08 2.86 -30.20
CA ARG A 1 0.06 2.97 -28.73
C ARG A 1 -1.30 3.52 -28.31
N VAL A 2 -1.91 3.00 -27.24
CA VAL A 2 -3.18 3.52 -26.70
C VAL A 2 -2.95 4.89 -26.09
N SER A 3 -3.90 5.82 -26.24
CA SER A 3 -3.82 7.17 -25.68
C SER A 3 -4.04 7.15 -24.16
N THR A 4 -3.08 7.69 -23.41
CA THR A 4 -3.10 7.85 -21.94
C THR A 4 -3.97 9.03 -21.47
N LYS A 5 -4.51 9.84 -22.39
CA LYS A 5 -5.42 10.94 -22.06
C LYS A 5 -6.74 10.40 -21.52
N ILE A 6 -7.20 10.97 -20.42
CA ILE A 6 -8.48 10.67 -19.77
C ILE A 6 -9.53 11.66 -20.29
N GLY A 7 -10.76 11.18 -20.46
CA GLY A 7 -11.90 11.97 -20.89
C GLY A 7 -13.18 11.36 -20.35
N SER A 8 -14.30 11.59 -21.04
CA SER A 8 -15.61 11.08 -20.63
C SER A 8 -15.79 9.56 -20.75
N SER A 9 -15.00 8.91 -21.59
CA SER A 9 -15.00 7.45 -21.74
C SER A 9 -14.00 6.81 -20.78
N MET A 10 -14.50 5.94 -19.90
CA MET A 10 -13.68 5.21 -18.92
C MET A 10 -12.66 4.31 -19.62
N LYS A 11 -11.44 4.32 -19.07
CA LYS A 11 -10.32 3.46 -19.47
C LYS A 11 -9.66 2.76 -18.28
N SER A 12 -10.13 3.02 -17.07
CA SER A 12 -9.65 2.36 -15.86
C SER A 12 -10.02 0.88 -15.89
N VAL A 13 -9.16 0.06 -15.29
CA VAL A 13 -9.35 -1.41 -15.18
C VAL A 13 -9.61 -1.86 -13.74
N GLY A 14 -9.65 -0.93 -12.81
CA GLY A 14 -9.89 -1.13 -11.39
C GLY A 14 -9.79 0.18 -10.62
N GLU A 15 -10.14 0.13 -9.35
CA GLU A 15 -10.12 1.26 -8.43
C GLU A 15 -9.67 0.83 -7.03
N VAL A 16 -9.37 1.83 -6.20
CA VAL A 16 -8.95 1.63 -4.81
C VAL A 16 -9.70 2.61 -3.93
N MET A 17 -9.85 2.25 -2.66
CA MET A 17 -10.36 3.14 -1.65
C MET A 17 -9.39 3.19 -0.48
N ALA A 18 -9.26 4.36 0.16
CA ALA A 18 -8.44 4.52 1.33
C ALA A 18 -9.15 5.37 2.36
N ILE A 19 -8.91 5.07 3.64
CA ILE A 19 -9.56 5.74 4.76
C ILE A 19 -8.47 6.38 5.62
N GLY A 20 -8.73 7.63 6.00
CA GLY A 20 -7.89 8.43 6.86
C GLY A 20 -8.71 9.54 7.50
N ARG A 21 -8.26 10.06 8.64
CA ARG A 21 -8.97 11.15 9.36
C ARG A 21 -8.62 12.53 8.82
N LYS A 22 -7.74 12.60 7.82
CA LYS A 22 -7.39 13.78 7.04
C LYS A 22 -7.38 13.44 5.57
N PHE A 23 -7.64 14.44 4.73
CA PHE A 23 -7.55 14.28 3.28
C PHE A 23 -6.16 13.83 2.87
N GLU A 24 -5.11 14.46 3.41
CA GLU A 24 -3.72 14.15 3.08
C GLU A 24 -3.40 12.67 3.38
N GLU A 25 -3.85 12.18 4.53
CA GLU A 25 -3.66 10.79 4.95
C GLU A 25 -4.35 9.80 4.00
N ALA A 26 -5.64 10.00 3.74
CA ALA A 26 -6.41 9.13 2.85
C ALA A 26 -5.86 9.19 1.41
N PHE A 27 -5.52 10.38 0.93
CA PHE A 27 -5.02 10.60 -0.43
C PHE A 27 -3.68 9.89 -0.68
N GLN A 28 -2.73 9.99 0.26
CA GLN A 28 -1.44 9.32 0.10
C GLN A 28 -1.55 7.79 0.19
N LYS A 29 -2.41 7.25 1.07
CA LYS A 29 -2.71 5.81 1.10
C LYS A 29 -3.30 5.34 -0.23
N ALA A 30 -4.30 6.04 -0.75
CA ALA A 30 -4.92 5.69 -2.04
C ALA A 30 -3.89 5.67 -3.17
N LEU A 31 -2.98 6.65 -3.24
CA LEU A 31 -1.94 6.67 -4.27
C LEU A 31 -1.01 5.44 -4.22
N ARG A 32 -0.63 4.97 -3.02
CA ARG A 32 0.17 3.75 -2.86
C ARG A 32 -0.61 2.48 -3.21
N MET A 33 -1.90 2.45 -2.92
CA MET A 33 -2.78 1.34 -3.28
C MET A 33 -2.95 1.17 -4.80
N VAL A 34 -2.88 2.26 -5.57
CA VAL A 34 -3.03 2.25 -7.04
C VAL A 34 -1.88 1.56 -7.75
N ASP A 35 -0.64 1.69 -7.26
CA ASP A 35 0.59 1.21 -7.91
C ASP A 35 1.66 0.93 -6.84
N GLU A 36 2.17 -0.30 -6.76
CA GLU A 36 3.14 -0.72 -5.73
C GLU A 36 4.49 0.01 -5.83
N ASN A 37 4.77 0.63 -6.98
CA ASN A 37 5.98 1.43 -7.19
C ASN A 37 5.82 2.88 -6.73
N VAL A 38 4.61 3.30 -6.39
CA VAL A 38 4.32 4.66 -5.91
C VAL A 38 4.35 4.68 -4.40
N THR A 39 5.11 5.61 -3.83
CA THR A 39 5.31 5.73 -2.37
C THR A 39 4.41 6.78 -1.71
N GLY A 40 3.67 7.56 -2.52
CA GLY A 40 2.73 8.60 -2.09
C GLY A 40 2.60 9.69 -3.16
N PHE A 41 2.27 10.91 -2.74
CA PHE A 41 2.23 12.08 -3.63
C PHE A 41 3.65 12.63 -3.86
N ASP A 42 4.42 11.91 -4.69
CA ASP A 42 5.83 12.18 -4.94
C ASP A 42 6.06 13.16 -6.11
N PRO A 43 6.72 14.31 -5.88
CA PRO A 43 7.02 15.30 -6.92
C PRO A 43 8.20 14.94 -7.84
N LEU A 44 8.90 13.83 -7.60
CA LEU A 44 10.07 13.41 -8.38
C LEU A 44 9.75 12.42 -9.51
N ILE A 45 8.56 11.84 -9.54
CA ILE A 45 8.16 10.81 -10.53
C ILE A 45 7.99 11.39 -11.94
N LYS A 46 7.52 12.64 -12.05
CA LYS A 46 7.30 13.34 -13.32
C LYS A 46 7.93 14.72 -13.30
N SER A 47 8.24 15.24 -14.49
CA SER A 47 8.60 16.64 -14.67
C SER A 47 7.35 17.50 -14.82
N VAL A 48 7.49 18.80 -14.55
CA VAL A 48 6.44 19.79 -14.79
C VAL A 48 6.05 19.79 -16.26
N ASN A 49 4.75 19.74 -16.53
CA ASN A 49 4.20 19.78 -17.87
C ASN A 49 2.79 20.40 -17.85
N ASP A 50 2.70 21.67 -18.25
CA ASP A 50 1.42 22.41 -18.27
C ASP A 50 0.38 21.75 -19.20
N GLU A 51 0.79 21.10 -20.29
CA GLU A 51 -0.15 20.39 -21.18
C GLU A 51 -0.81 19.20 -20.47
N GLU A 52 -0.08 18.44 -19.65
CA GLU A 52 -0.66 17.33 -18.88
C GLU A 52 -1.49 17.81 -17.68
N LEU A 53 -1.20 19.01 -17.15
CA LEU A 53 -2.06 19.66 -16.18
C LEU A 53 -3.38 20.09 -16.80
N GLU A 54 -3.39 20.63 -18.02
CA GLU A 54 -4.62 21.00 -18.74
C GLU A 54 -5.39 19.79 -19.29
N LYS A 55 -4.68 18.83 -19.88
CA LYS A 55 -5.25 17.64 -20.54
C LYS A 55 -4.99 16.41 -19.67
N PRO A 56 -5.95 15.98 -18.85
CA PRO A 56 -5.71 14.98 -17.81
C PRO A 56 -5.20 13.66 -18.36
N THR A 57 -4.21 13.09 -17.67
CA THR A 57 -3.63 11.76 -17.90
C THR A 57 -3.73 10.92 -16.63
N ASP A 58 -3.47 9.61 -16.75
CA ASP A 58 -3.36 8.68 -15.61
C ASP A 58 -2.24 9.04 -14.63
N LYS A 59 -1.26 9.85 -15.05
CA LYS A 59 -0.14 10.30 -14.21
C LYS A 59 -0.21 11.80 -13.87
N ARG A 60 -1.33 12.48 -14.15
CA ARG A 60 -1.51 13.94 -13.89
C ARG A 60 -1.20 14.33 -12.44
N MET A 61 -1.52 13.48 -11.47
CA MET A 61 -1.25 13.75 -10.06
C MET A 61 0.25 13.95 -9.77
N PHE A 62 1.13 13.21 -10.43
CA PHE A 62 2.57 13.37 -10.24
C PHE A 62 3.13 14.60 -10.96
N VAL A 63 2.54 14.99 -12.08
CA VAL A 63 2.83 16.28 -12.74
C VAL A 63 2.39 17.44 -11.85
N LEU A 64 1.25 17.31 -11.18
CA LEU A 64 0.74 18.29 -10.21
C LEU A 64 1.66 18.43 -9.00
N ALA A 65 2.14 17.31 -8.44
CA ALA A 65 3.13 17.30 -7.37
C ALA A 65 4.43 18.04 -7.78
N ALA A 66 4.94 17.73 -8.97
CA ALA A 66 6.13 18.37 -9.52
C ALA A 66 5.94 19.89 -9.72
N ALA A 67 4.77 20.31 -10.22
CA ALA A 67 4.45 21.72 -10.42
C ALA A 67 4.35 22.49 -9.11
N MET A 68 3.76 21.89 -8.07
CA MET A 68 3.74 22.46 -6.71
C MET A 68 5.17 22.61 -6.17
N LYS A 69 6.02 21.59 -6.33
CA LYS A 69 7.44 21.65 -5.92
C LYS A 69 8.24 22.71 -6.69
N ALA A 70 7.89 22.95 -7.96
CA ALA A 70 8.46 24.01 -8.77
C ALA A 70 7.93 25.42 -8.44
N GLY A 71 7.05 25.56 -7.44
CA GLY A 71 6.58 26.85 -6.94
C GLY A 71 5.34 27.41 -7.65
N TYR A 72 4.55 26.57 -8.34
CA TYR A 72 3.30 27.03 -8.95
C TYR A 72 2.28 27.42 -7.87
N THR A 73 1.60 28.54 -8.06
CA THR A 73 0.55 29.00 -7.13
C THR A 73 -0.71 28.15 -7.25
N ILE A 74 -1.49 28.08 -6.16
CA ILE A 74 -2.78 27.38 -6.14
C ILE A 74 -3.73 27.91 -7.21
N ASP A 75 -3.76 29.22 -7.44
CA ASP A 75 -4.60 29.82 -8.48
C ASP A 75 -4.19 29.40 -9.89
N ARG A 76 -2.89 29.36 -10.19
CA ARG A 76 -2.42 28.86 -11.48
C ARG A 76 -2.78 27.40 -11.68
N LEU A 77 -2.60 26.58 -10.65
CA LEU A 77 -2.95 25.15 -10.70
C LEU A 77 -4.46 24.93 -10.85
N TYR A 78 -5.28 25.76 -10.21
CA TYR A 78 -6.72 25.74 -10.42
C TYR A 78 -7.06 26.10 -11.88
N GLU A 79 -6.43 27.13 -12.44
CA GLU A 79 -6.72 27.53 -13.83
C GLU A 79 -6.37 26.45 -14.85
N LEU A 80 -5.22 25.78 -14.67
CA LEU A 80 -4.81 24.67 -15.52
C LEU A 80 -5.68 23.43 -15.31
N THR A 81 -5.99 23.09 -14.05
CA THR A 81 -6.53 21.76 -13.74
C THR A 81 -8.03 21.70 -13.54
N LYS A 82 -8.63 22.82 -13.12
CA LYS A 82 -9.99 22.95 -12.57
C LYS A 82 -10.27 22.07 -11.33
N ILE A 83 -9.23 21.52 -10.70
CA ILE A 83 -9.33 20.88 -9.40
C ILE A 83 -9.55 21.96 -8.35
N ASP A 84 -10.54 21.79 -7.48
CA ASP A 84 -10.90 22.80 -6.49
C ASP A 84 -9.69 23.22 -5.61
N ARG A 85 -9.63 24.51 -5.29
CA ARG A 85 -8.54 25.11 -4.52
C ARG A 85 -8.36 24.46 -3.15
N TRP A 86 -9.43 23.93 -2.54
CA TRP A 86 -9.34 23.22 -1.28
C TRP A 86 -8.44 21.98 -1.40
N PHE A 87 -8.67 21.13 -2.41
CA PHE A 87 -7.83 19.94 -2.64
C PHE A 87 -6.39 20.32 -2.97
N LEU A 88 -6.19 21.32 -3.83
CA LEU A 88 -4.86 21.82 -4.19
C LEU A 88 -4.11 22.33 -2.95
N SER A 89 -4.79 23.03 -2.04
CA SER A 89 -4.20 23.51 -0.80
C SER A 89 -3.78 22.35 0.12
N LYS A 90 -4.58 21.28 0.20
CA LYS A 90 -4.22 20.08 0.96
C LYS A 90 -3.04 19.32 0.36
N MET A 91 -3.00 19.19 -0.97
CA MET A 91 -1.86 18.61 -1.67
C MET A 91 -0.59 19.45 -1.48
N ALA A 92 -0.70 20.78 -1.44
CA ALA A 92 0.43 21.66 -1.15
C ALA A 92 0.99 21.46 0.27
N ASN A 93 0.16 21.10 1.27
CA ASN A 93 0.65 20.73 2.60
C ASN A 93 1.60 19.52 2.53
N ILE A 94 1.26 18.51 1.71
CA ILE A 94 2.11 17.34 1.51
C ILE A 94 3.45 17.75 0.90
N ILE A 95 3.43 18.56 -0.17
CA ILE A 95 4.66 19.00 -0.85
C ILE A 95 5.53 19.90 0.05
N SER A 96 4.91 20.77 0.84
CA SER A 96 5.62 21.58 1.84
C SER A 96 6.33 20.69 2.86
N TYR A 97 5.65 19.65 3.37
CA TYR A 97 6.25 18.69 4.30
C TYR A 97 7.34 17.83 3.66
N TYR A 98 7.16 17.45 2.38
CA TYR A 98 8.20 16.77 1.61
C TYR A 98 9.47 17.62 1.53
N GLY A 99 9.34 18.92 1.23
CA GLY A 99 10.46 19.85 1.23
C GLY A 99 11.11 20.03 2.61
N LEU A 100 10.34 19.96 3.70
CA LEU A 100 10.89 19.93 5.06
C LEU A 100 11.77 18.69 5.27
N LEU A 101 11.30 17.50 4.87
CA LEU A 101 12.04 16.25 5.00
C LEU A 101 13.34 16.25 4.19
N GLU A 102 13.34 16.84 2.98
CA GLU A 102 14.54 16.94 2.14
C GLU A 102 15.64 17.83 2.72
N ASN A 103 15.28 18.82 3.53
CA ASN A 103 16.21 19.77 4.13
C ASN A 103 16.74 19.33 5.50
N LEU A 104 16.43 18.11 5.94
CA LEU A 104 16.96 17.57 7.19
C LEU A 104 18.43 17.18 7.01
N GLU A 105 19.33 17.88 7.69
CA GLU A 105 20.76 17.56 7.69
C GLU A 105 21.10 16.30 8.52
N GLN A 106 20.19 15.88 9.40
CA GLN A 106 20.43 14.81 10.37
C GLN A 106 19.74 13.51 9.92
N ARG A 107 20.46 12.38 10.06
CA ARG A 107 19.90 11.04 9.81
C ARG A 107 18.84 10.60 10.83
N LYS A 108 18.74 11.31 11.97
CA LYS A 108 17.75 11.05 13.02
C LYS A 108 16.61 12.04 12.88
N LEU A 109 15.42 11.54 12.59
CA LEU A 109 14.21 12.33 12.52
C LEU A 109 13.74 12.61 13.96
N SER A 110 13.33 13.86 14.24
CA SER A 110 12.71 14.16 15.53
C SER A 110 11.33 13.52 15.62
N TYR A 111 10.86 13.28 16.86
CA TYR A 111 9.54 12.71 17.12
C TYR A 111 8.43 13.49 16.38
N ASP A 112 8.42 14.81 16.51
CA ASP A 112 7.39 15.66 15.92
C ASP A 112 7.40 15.65 14.39
N VAL A 113 8.59 15.59 13.79
CA VAL A 113 8.73 15.53 12.33
C VAL A 113 8.25 14.18 11.81
N LEU A 114 8.64 13.09 12.47
CA LEU A 114 8.21 11.75 12.06
C LEU A 114 6.70 11.58 12.25
N LEU A 115 6.16 11.92 13.43
CA LEU A 115 4.72 11.84 13.69
C LEU A 115 3.92 12.76 12.75
N GLY A 116 4.40 13.96 12.46
CA GLY A 116 3.78 14.88 11.53
C GLY A 116 3.71 14.31 10.11
N ALA A 117 4.79 13.70 9.62
CA ALA A 117 4.80 13.00 8.34
C ALA A 117 3.77 11.85 8.32
N LYS A 118 3.74 11.01 9.36
CA LYS A 118 2.79 9.90 9.45
C LYS A 118 1.33 10.38 9.50
N LYS A 119 1.03 11.46 10.23
CA LYS A 119 -0.30 12.09 10.29
C LYS A 119 -0.78 12.68 8.96
N LEU A 120 0.14 12.98 8.04
CA LEU A 120 -0.15 13.39 6.66
C LEU A 120 -0.18 12.20 5.68
N GLY A 121 0.01 10.97 6.17
CA GLY A 121 -0.04 9.74 5.37
C GLY A 121 1.24 9.38 4.64
N PHE A 122 2.39 9.96 5.00
CA PHE A 122 3.67 9.54 4.40
C PHE A 122 3.99 8.09 4.78
N SER A 123 4.37 7.27 3.80
CA SER A 123 4.92 5.94 4.08
C SER A 123 6.34 6.04 4.63
N ASP A 124 6.79 5.01 5.36
CA ASP A 124 8.17 4.92 5.84
C ASP A 124 9.17 5.00 4.67
N ARG A 125 8.79 4.43 3.50
CA ARG A 125 9.57 4.52 2.26
C ARG A 125 9.64 5.94 1.70
N GLN A 126 8.53 6.68 1.64
CA GLN A 126 8.53 8.05 1.15
C GLN A 126 9.32 9.00 2.07
N VAL A 127 9.22 8.80 3.39
CA VAL A 127 10.06 9.54 4.35
C VAL A 127 11.53 9.22 4.13
N ALA A 128 11.86 7.94 3.93
CA ALA A 128 13.23 7.50 3.69
C ALA A 128 13.82 8.09 2.39
N GLU A 129 13.04 8.10 1.31
CA GLU A 129 13.42 8.70 0.03
C GLU A 129 13.68 10.20 0.17
N ALA A 130 12.76 10.95 0.80
CA ALA A 130 12.91 12.39 1.01
C ALA A 130 14.10 12.74 1.94
N ALA A 131 14.25 12.03 3.06
CA ALA A 131 15.32 12.26 4.03
C ALA A 131 16.65 11.56 3.69
N LYS A 132 16.71 10.85 2.55
CA LYS A 132 17.90 10.11 2.06
C LYS A 132 18.48 9.13 3.07
N ILE A 133 17.60 8.39 3.74
CA ILE A 133 17.92 7.30 4.68
C ILE A 133 17.26 6.00 4.20
N SER A 134 17.48 4.88 4.90
CA SER A 134 16.78 3.63 4.58
C SER A 134 15.39 3.59 5.21
N ASP A 135 14.45 2.96 4.51
CA ASP A 135 13.09 2.66 4.98
C ASP A 135 13.08 1.87 6.31
N ARG A 136 13.98 0.89 6.46
CA ARG A 136 14.17 0.13 7.70
C ARG A 136 14.58 1.03 8.87
N LEU A 137 15.41 2.04 8.62
CA LEU A 137 15.83 2.99 9.65
C LEU A 137 14.66 3.89 10.07
N VAL A 138 13.81 4.31 9.14
CA VAL A 138 12.58 5.07 9.45
C VAL A 138 11.65 4.24 10.33
N ARG A 139 11.36 2.99 9.95
CA ARG A 139 10.51 2.09 10.74
C ARG A 139 11.11 1.85 12.14
N MET A 140 12.42 1.66 12.25
CA MET A 140 13.08 1.47 13.54
C MET A 140 12.93 2.70 14.44
N GLN A 141 13.23 3.90 13.93
CA GLN A 141 13.06 5.16 14.68
C GLN A 141 11.60 5.38 15.10
N ARG A 142 10.66 5.02 14.21
CA ARG A 142 9.22 5.07 14.46
C ARG A 142 8.81 4.18 15.64
N LYS A 143 9.25 2.92 15.64
CA LYS A 143 8.97 1.96 16.73
C LYS A 143 9.65 2.34 18.04
N GLU A 144 10.93 2.75 18.01
CA GLU A 144 11.66 3.25 19.21
C GLU A 144 10.99 4.48 19.84
N SER A 145 10.32 5.28 19.02
CA SER A 145 9.59 6.48 19.44
C SER A 145 8.13 6.22 19.82
N ASN A 146 7.68 4.96 19.81
CA ASN A 146 6.28 4.56 20.01
C ASN A 146 5.29 5.29 19.06
N ILE A 147 5.72 5.57 17.83
CA ILE A 147 4.86 6.17 16.80
C ILE A 147 4.20 5.01 16.01
N CYS A 148 3.09 4.50 16.51
CA CYS A 148 2.31 3.46 15.83
C CYS A 148 0.96 4.02 15.38
N PRO A 149 0.36 3.46 14.31
CA PRO A 149 -1.01 3.82 13.96
C PRO A 149 -1.99 3.23 14.99
N PHE A 150 -3.14 3.87 15.13
CA PHE A 150 -4.26 3.36 15.90
C PHE A 150 -5.29 2.70 14.99
N VAL A 151 -5.97 1.69 15.52
CA VAL A 151 -7.03 0.95 14.83
C VAL A 151 -8.36 1.61 15.14
N LYS A 152 -9.08 2.04 14.10
CA LYS A 152 -10.37 2.73 14.21
C LYS A 152 -11.48 1.98 13.49
N GLN A 153 -12.69 2.01 14.04
CA GLN A 153 -13.88 1.37 13.48
C GLN A 153 -14.66 2.32 12.55
N ILE A 154 -15.36 1.72 11.58
CA ILE A 154 -16.32 2.41 10.71
C ILE A 154 -17.71 2.02 11.18
N ASP A 155 -18.41 2.98 11.77
CA ASP A 155 -19.64 2.74 12.53
C ASP A 155 -20.90 3.36 11.90
N THR A 156 -20.74 4.08 10.79
CA THR A 156 -21.78 4.85 10.07
C THR A 156 -22.40 6.04 10.82
N VAL A 157 -22.16 6.17 12.13
CA VAL A 157 -22.80 7.15 13.02
C VAL A 157 -21.80 8.05 13.76
N ALA A 158 -20.53 8.05 13.35
CA ALA A 158 -19.46 8.88 13.92
C ALA A 158 -19.36 8.75 15.46
N ALA A 159 -19.39 7.51 15.94
CA ALA A 159 -19.34 7.10 17.33
C ALA A 159 -20.51 7.57 18.22
N GLU A 160 -21.66 7.97 17.63
CA GLU A 160 -22.89 8.24 18.41
C GLU A 160 -23.36 6.99 19.16
N TRP A 161 -23.19 5.81 18.56
CA TRP A 161 -23.52 4.52 19.14
C TRP A 161 -22.30 3.58 19.09
N PRO A 162 -22.14 2.67 20.07
CA PRO A 162 -21.10 1.66 20.01
C PRO A 162 -21.19 0.85 18.71
N ALA A 163 -20.09 0.82 17.97
CA ALA A 163 -20.01 0.10 16.71
C ALA A 163 -20.03 -1.41 16.98
N SER A 164 -20.98 -2.13 16.39
CA SER A 164 -20.94 -3.59 16.30
C SER A 164 -20.21 -4.08 15.05
N THR A 165 -19.65 -3.16 14.26
CA THR A 165 -18.97 -3.47 13.00
C THR A 165 -17.56 -3.97 13.24
N ASN A 166 -17.13 -4.88 12.38
CA ASN A 166 -15.78 -5.42 12.31
C ASN A 166 -14.91 -4.70 11.27
N TYR A 167 -15.34 -3.50 10.85
CA TYR A 167 -14.75 -2.78 9.73
C TYR A 167 -13.76 -1.72 10.23
N LEU A 168 -12.49 -1.88 9.87
CA LEU A 168 -11.35 -1.23 10.52
C LEU A 168 -10.45 -0.50 9.52
N TYR A 169 -9.82 0.57 9.97
CA TYR A 169 -8.73 1.24 9.27
C TYR A 169 -7.68 1.73 10.26
N LEU A 170 -6.46 1.96 9.78
CA LEU A 170 -5.36 2.50 10.58
C LEU A 170 -5.28 4.01 10.46
N THR A 171 -4.91 4.72 11.51
CA THR A 171 -4.63 6.16 11.42
C THR A 171 -3.63 6.63 12.47
N TYR A 172 -2.78 7.57 12.09
CA TYR A 172 -1.89 8.27 13.04
C TYR A 172 -2.57 9.50 13.68
N ASN A 173 -3.78 9.84 13.23
CA ASN A 173 -4.59 10.94 13.75
C ASN A 173 -5.57 10.44 14.83
N GLY A 174 -5.17 9.46 15.64
CA GLY A 174 -5.92 8.95 16.78
C GLY A 174 -5.04 8.90 18.03
N ASP A 175 -5.67 8.61 19.17
CA ASP A 175 -4.99 8.57 20.47
C ASP A 175 -5.18 7.22 21.21
N ASP A 176 -6.06 6.33 20.72
CA ASP A 176 -6.29 4.98 21.24
C ASP A 176 -6.91 4.07 20.17
N HIS A 177 -6.96 2.76 20.40
CA HIS A 177 -7.62 1.76 19.55
C HIS A 177 -9.12 1.64 19.89
N ASP A 178 -9.96 1.42 18.88
CA ASP A 178 -11.40 1.19 19.08
C ASP A 178 -11.72 -0.29 19.42
N ILE A 179 -10.73 -1.18 19.35
CA ILE A 179 -10.88 -2.62 19.59
C ILE A 179 -9.78 -3.15 20.51
N GLU A 180 -10.06 -4.29 21.14
CA GLU A 180 -9.06 -5.07 21.88
C GLU A 180 -8.31 -6.05 20.96
N PHE A 181 -7.16 -6.56 21.39
CA PHE A 181 -6.34 -7.51 20.63
C PHE A 181 -6.11 -8.82 21.41
N PRO A 182 -7.12 -9.72 21.47
CA PRO A 182 -7.02 -10.95 22.24
C PRO A 182 -6.15 -12.04 21.57
N GLY A 183 -5.66 -11.82 20.34
CA GLY A 183 -4.93 -12.82 19.56
C GLY A 183 -5.80 -13.98 19.06
N ASN A 184 -5.16 -15.06 18.59
CA ASN A 184 -5.80 -16.26 18.05
C ASN A 184 -6.65 -16.03 16.78
N TYR A 185 -6.26 -15.04 15.97
CA TYR A 185 -6.80 -14.82 14.63
C TYR A 185 -5.87 -15.41 13.57
N THR A 186 -6.42 -15.80 12.44
CA THR A 186 -5.66 -16.12 11.22
C THR A 186 -5.81 -14.99 10.23
N MET A 187 -4.70 -14.42 9.77
CA MET A 187 -4.70 -13.29 8.84
C MET A 187 -4.67 -13.79 7.39
N VAL A 188 -5.54 -13.25 6.54
CA VAL A 188 -5.60 -13.52 5.10
C VAL A 188 -5.39 -12.20 4.37
N ILE A 189 -4.43 -12.18 3.45
CA ILE A 189 -4.12 -10.98 2.66
C ILE A 189 -4.79 -11.10 1.29
N GLY A 190 -5.55 -10.06 0.92
CA GLY A 190 -6.30 -9.99 -0.32
C GLY A 190 -5.46 -9.66 -1.54
N SER A 191 -6.14 -9.42 -2.66
CA SER A 191 -5.50 -9.16 -3.95
C SER A 191 -5.19 -7.69 -4.23
N GLY A 192 -5.77 -6.77 -3.45
CA GLY A 192 -5.67 -5.35 -3.73
C GLY A 192 -6.40 -4.97 -5.02
N VAL A 193 -5.85 -3.99 -5.74
CA VAL A 193 -6.49 -3.41 -6.93
C VAL A 193 -6.55 -4.38 -8.09
N TYR A 194 -7.69 -4.43 -8.78
CA TYR A 194 -7.81 -5.17 -10.03
C TYR A 194 -6.98 -4.53 -11.15
N ARG A 195 -6.27 -5.39 -11.89
CA ARG A 195 -5.48 -5.03 -13.06
C ARG A 195 -5.57 -6.17 -14.09
N ILE A 196 -5.17 -5.88 -15.32
CA ILE A 196 -5.07 -6.94 -16.34
C ILE A 196 -4.06 -8.01 -15.85
N GLY A 197 -4.53 -9.25 -15.69
CA GLY A 197 -3.75 -10.37 -15.15
C GLY A 197 -3.90 -10.59 -13.64
N SER A 198 -4.64 -9.73 -12.93
CA SER A 198 -5.00 -9.90 -11.52
C SER A 198 -6.40 -9.35 -11.27
N SER A 199 -7.40 -10.22 -11.33
CA SER A 199 -8.82 -9.87 -11.23
C SER A 199 -9.53 -10.68 -10.13
N VAL A 200 -10.83 -10.86 -10.27
CA VAL A 200 -11.74 -11.48 -9.30
C VAL A 200 -11.36 -12.90 -8.90
N GLU A 201 -10.58 -13.62 -9.71
CA GLU A 201 -10.09 -14.96 -9.39
C GLU A 201 -9.34 -15.02 -8.05
N PHE A 202 -8.54 -13.99 -7.74
CA PHE A 202 -7.81 -13.92 -6.48
C PHE A 202 -8.72 -13.54 -5.30
N ASP A 203 -9.73 -12.71 -5.55
CA ASP A 203 -10.76 -12.42 -4.53
C ASP A 203 -11.55 -13.69 -4.18
N TRP A 204 -11.91 -14.50 -5.18
CA TRP A 204 -12.59 -15.78 -4.98
C TRP A 204 -11.77 -16.75 -4.14
N CYS A 205 -10.45 -16.84 -4.38
CA CYS A 205 -9.54 -17.66 -3.57
C CYS A 205 -9.49 -17.18 -2.11
N ALA A 206 -9.38 -15.87 -1.88
CA ALA A 206 -9.36 -15.29 -0.54
C ALA A 206 -10.68 -15.53 0.22
N VAL A 207 -11.82 -15.28 -0.42
CA VAL A 207 -13.16 -15.52 0.16
C VAL A 207 -13.36 -17.01 0.49
N SER A 208 -12.93 -17.91 -0.40
CA SER A 208 -13.03 -19.35 -0.15
C SER A 208 -12.17 -19.77 1.04
N CYS A 209 -10.96 -19.21 1.17
CA CYS A 209 -10.09 -19.44 2.33
C CYS A 209 -10.73 -18.95 3.64
N LEU A 210 -11.31 -17.75 3.67
CA LEU A 210 -12.02 -17.20 4.83
C LEU A 210 -13.18 -18.09 5.26
N ARG A 211 -13.98 -18.58 4.31
CA ARG A 211 -15.11 -19.49 4.58
C ARG A 211 -14.64 -20.80 5.19
N GLU A 212 -13.57 -21.39 4.68
CA GLU A 212 -13.04 -22.64 5.24
C GLU A 212 -12.41 -22.45 6.63
N LEU A 213 -11.70 -21.34 6.86
CA LEU A 213 -11.22 -21.01 8.21
C LEU A 213 -12.37 -20.87 9.20
N ARG A 214 -13.46 -20.21 8.80
CA ARG A 214 -14.69 -20.10 9.61
C ARG A 214 -15.31 -21.47 9.88
N ASN A 215 -15.40 -22.36 8.88
CA ASN A 215 -15.89 -23.74 9.06
C ASN A 215 -15.03 -24.53 10.06
N LEU A 216 -13.73 -24.26 10.12
CA LEU A 216 -12.79 -24.84 11.08
C LEU A 216 -12.83 -24.15 12.46
N GLY A 217 -13.75 -23.21 12.69
CA GLY A 217 -13.89 -22.47 13.95
C GLY A 217 -12.75 -21.49 14.23
N ARG A 218 -11.99 -21.08 13.20
CA ARG A 218 -10.91 -20.10 13.32
C ARG A 218 -11.46 -18.69 13.13
N LYS A 219 -11.00 -17.76 13.97
CA LYS A 219 -11.26 -16.33 13.76
C LYS A 219 -10.35 -15.79 12.67
N THR A 220 -10.85 -14.85 11.88
CA THR A 220 -10.21 -14.40 10.64
C THR A 220 -10.00 -12.89 10.63
N ILE A 221 -8.83 -12.46 10.15
CA ILE A 221 -8.53 -11.07 9.79
C ILE A 221 -8.37 -11.01 8.27
N MET A 222 -9.13 -10.17 7.60
CA MET A 222 -8.95 -9.87 6.18
C MET A 222 -8.25 -8.51 6.03
N VAL A 223 -7.22 -8.43 5.20
CA VAL A 223 -6.59 -7.16 4.80
C VAL A 223 -6.72 -6.99 3.29
N ASN A 224 -7.50 -6.00 2.86
CA ASN A 224 -7.69 -5.66 1.45
C ASN A 224 -8.18 -4.21 1.31
N TYR A 225 -8.13 -3.64 0.11
CA TYR A 225 -8.50 -2.24 -0.11
C TYR A 225 -9.28 -1.98 -1.42
N ASN A 226 -9.76 -3.04 -2.07
CA ASN A 226 -10.53 -2.92 -3.30
C ASN A 226 -12.03 -2.87 -2.99
N PRO A 227 -12.71 -1.73 -3.23
CA PRO A 227 -14.10 -1.53 -2.83
C PRO A 227 -15.11 -2.38 -3.63
N GLU A 228 -14.70 -2.97 -4.75
CA GLU A 228 -15.57 -3.79 -5.61
C GLU A 228 -15.68 -5.26 -5.14
N THR A 229 -14.93 -5.65 -4.11
CA THR A 229 -14.69 -7.06 -3.77
C THR A 229 -15.57 -7.60 -2.67
N VAL A 230 -15.88 -8.89 -2.77
CA VAL A 230 -16.64 -9.59 -1.71
C VAL A 230 -15.76 -9.78 -0.47
N SER A 231 -14.44 -9.94 -0.62
CA SER A 231 -13.56 -10.03 0.55
C SER A 231 -13.55 -8.77 1.42
N THR A 232 -13.91 -7.60 0.87
CA THR A 232 -14.09 -6.36 1.62
C THR A 232 -15.52 -6.14 2.11
N ASP A 233 -16.40 -7.14 2.00
CA ASP A 233 -17.67 -7.10 2.71
C ASP A 233 -17.45 -7.44 4.19
N PHE A 234 -18.17 -6.74 5.05
CA PHE A 234 -17.99 -6.84 6.50
C PHE A 234 -18.43 -8.20 7.04
N ASP A 235 -19.29 -8.96 6.35
CA ASP A 235 -19.77 -10.26 6.81
C ASP A 235 -18.82 -11.43 6.46
N MET A 236 -17.75 -11.19 5.70
CA MET A 236 -16.83 -12.24 5.23
C MET A 236 -15.72 -12.62 6.22
N SER A 237 -15.36 -11.73 7.16
CA SER A 237 -14.30 -11.98 8.14
C SER A 237 -14.72 -11.55 9.55
N ASP A 238 -13.97 -11.90 10.59
CA ASP A 238 -14.23 -11.41 11.95
C ASP A 238 -13.66 -10.01 12.18
N ARG A 239 -12.64 -9.62 11.40
CA ARG A 239 -12.04 -8.30 11.34
C ARG A 239 -11.63 -8.00 9.91
N LEU A 240 -12.12 -6.90 9.36
CA LEU A 240 -11.74 -6.41 8.03
C LEU A 240 -10.94 -5.12 8.18
N TYR A 241 -9.66 -5.16 7.83
CA TYR A 241 -8.82 -3.97 7.69
C TYR A 241 -8.86 -3.48 6.24
N PHE A 242 -9.48 -2.32 6.02
CA PHE A 242 -9.48 -1.64 4.73
C PHE A 242 -8.19 -0.86 4.53
N GLU A 243 -7.10 -1.58 4.28
CA GLU A 243 -5.75 -1.04 4.37
C GLU A 243 -4.84 -1.51 3.26
N GLU A 244 -3.78 -0.74 3.05
CA GLU A 244 -2.76 -0.97 2.04
C GLU A 244 -2.05 -2.32 2.27
N ILE A 245 -1.88 -3.09 1.20
CA ILE A 245 -1.08 -4.32 1.23
C ILE A 245 0.37 -3.97 0.94
N SER A 246 1.05 -3.46 1.97
CA SER A 246 2.49 -3.23 1.96
C SER A 246 3.13 -3.85 3.20
N PHE A 247 4.43 -4.12 3.13
CA PHE A 247 5.17 -4.64 4.28
C PHE A 247 4.98 -3.77 5.53
N GLU A 248 5.00 -2.44 5.38
CA GLU A 248 4.83 -1.51 6.50
C GLU A 248 3.49 -1.70 7.22
N THR A 249 2.40 -1.67 6.44
CA THR A 249 1.02 -1.73 6.95
C THR A 249 0.66 -3.11 7.45
N VAL A 250 0.97 -4.17 6.69
CA VAL A 250 0.69 -5.55 7.09
C VAL A 250 1.46 -5.90 8.36
N MET A 251 2.72 -5.47 8.49
CA MET A 251 3.49 -5.70 9.71
C MET A 251 2.95 -4.89 10.90
N ASP A 252 2.46 -3.65 10.68
CA ASP A 252 1.81 -2.90 11.76
C ASP A 252 0.53 -3.60 12.25
N ILE A 253 -0.31 -4.12 11.36
CA ILE A 253 -1.48 -4.92 11.76
C ILE A 253 -1.04 -6.19 12.48
N TYR A 254 -0.02 -6.90 11.98
CA TYR A 254 0.51 -8.11 12.61
C TYR A 254 1.02 -7.85 14.03
N ASP A 255 1.76 -6.75 14.23
CA ASP A 255 2.28 -6.35 15.54
C ASP A 255 1.15 -6.06 16.54
N HIS A 256 0.05 -5.45 16.10
CA HIS A 256 -1.12 -5.17 16.96
C HIS A 256 -1.95 -6.43 17.25
N GLU A 257 -2.25 -7.22 16.21
CA GLU A 257 -3.17 -8.35 16.31
C GLU A 257 -2.53 -9.63 16.88
N ASN A 258 -1.21 -9.78 16.73
CA ASN A 258 -0.45 -10.99 17.07
C ASN A 258 -1.18 -12.28 16.60
N PRO A 259 -1.43 -12.42 15.28
CA PRO A 259 -2.20 -13.54 14.75
C PRO A 259 -1.40 -14.86 14.84
N GLU A 260 -2.10 -15.99 14.73
CA GLU A 260 -1.47 -17.32 14.65
C GLU A 260 -0.56 -17.45 13.43
N GLY A 261 -0.85 -16.71 12.37
CA GLY A 261 -0.05 -16.60 11.17
C GLY A 261 -0.78 -15.89 10.03
N ILE A 262 -0.07 -15.72 8.91
CA ILE A 262 -0.52 -15.01 7.72
C ILE A 262 -0.60 -15.97 6.53
N ILE A 263 -1.72 -15.95 5.82
CA ILE A 263 -1.91 -16.62 4.53
C ILE A 263 -1.75 -15.58 3.41
N LEU A 264 -0.69 -15.74 2.61
CA LEU A 264 -0.37 -14.86 1.47
C LEU A 264 -0.76 -15.45 0.11
N SER A 265 -0.87 -16.78 0.02
CA SER A 265 -0.99 -17.51 -1.25
C SER A 265 -2.33 -17.37 -1.99
N MET A 266 -3.24 -16.54 -1.48
CA MET A 266 -4.60 -16.38 -2.03
C MET A 266 -4.79 -15.08 -2.79
N GLY A 267 -3.98 -14.05 -2.54
CA GLY A 267 -4.14 -12.71 -3.10
C GLY A 267 -3.25 -12.39 -4.31
N GLY A 268 -2.62 -13.38 -4.93
CA GLY A 268 -1.81 -13.17 -6.14
C GLY A 268 -0.45 -12.52 -5.86
N GLN A 269 0.01 -11.64 -6.75
CA GLN A 269 1.40 -11.16 -6.75
C GLN A 269 1.71 -10.19 -5.59
N LEU A 270 0.77 -9.31 -5.23
CA LEU A 270 1.03 -8.25 -4.25
C LEU A 270 1.38 -8.82 -2.85
N PRO A 271 0.64 -9.82 -2.31
CA PRO A 271 1.04 -10.49 -1.07
C PRO A 271 2.34 -11.32 -1.21
N ASN A 272 2.57 -11.94 -2.36
CA ASN A 272 3.80 -12.70 -2.61
C ASN A 272 5.04 -11.79 -2.56
N ASN A 273 4.95 -10.57 -3.12
CA ASN A 273 6.05 -9.61 -3.16
C ASN A 273 6.55 -9.22 -1.76
N ILE A 274 5.68 -9.21 -0.74
CA ILE A 274 6.04 -8.85 0.64
C ILE A 274 6.38 -10.07 1.52
N ALA A 275 6.24 -11.30 1.02
CA ALA A 275 6.39 -12.53 1.79
C ALA A 275 7.77 -12.65 2.44
N MET A 276 8.84 -12.40 1.67
CA MET A 276 10.21 -12.49 2.17
C MET A 276 10.54 -11.40 3.20
N ASP A 277 9.98 -10.20 3.06
CA ASP A 277 10.23 -9.11 4.01
C ASP A 277 9.52 -9.35 5.35
N LEU A 278 8.27 -9.86 5.30
CA LEU A 278 7.54 -10.33 6.48
C LEU A 278 8.30 -11.47 7.18
N HIS A 279 8.77 -12.45 6.41
CA HIS A 279 9.55 -13.58 6.93
C HIS A 279 10.84 -13.13 7.63
N ARG A 280 11.57 -12.18 7.04
CA ARG A 280 12.79 -11.60 7.63
C ARG A 280 12.52 -10.82 8.92
N GLN A 281 11.28 -10.41 9.17
CA GLN A 281 10.83 -9.83 10.44
C GLN A 281 10.15 -10.85 11.36
N GLN A 282 10.33 -12.15 11.08
CA GLN A 282 9.83 -13.25 11.90
C GLN A 282 8.29 -13.33 11.97
N ALA A 283 7.58 -12.70 11.02
CA ALA A 283 6.15 -12.94 10.88
C ALA A 283 5.90 -14.40 10.45
N ARG A 284 4.94 -15.05 11.10
CA ARG A 284 4.64 -16.46 10.85
C ARG A 284 3.79 -16.60 9.59
N ILE A 285 4.40 -17.05 8.50
CA ILE A 285 3.69 -17.33 7.24
C ILE A 285 3.18 -18.77 7.25
N LEU A 286 1.92 -18.96 6.89
CA LEU A 286 1.26 -20.26 6.81
C LEU A 286 1.23 -20.76 5.36
N GLY A 287 1.37 -22.07 5.17
CA GLY A 287 1.41 -22.70 3.86
C GLY A 287 2.82 -22.81 3.29
N THR A 288 2.98 -22.53 2.00
CA THR A 288 4.28 -22.58 1.31
C THR A 288 5.25 -21.58 1.94
N ALA A 289 6.46 -22.03 2.27
CA ALA A 289 7.47 -21.18 2.89
C ALA A 289 7.86 -20.02 1.95
N PRO A 290 8.08 -18.79 2.46
CA PRO A 290 8.51 -17.64 1.68
C PRO A 290 9.75 -17.89 0.82
N GLU A 291 10.71 -18.67 1.33
CA GLU A 291 11.91 -19.06 0.58
C GLU A 291 11.60 -19.97 -0.59
N SER A 292 10.55 -20.82 -0.48
CA SER A 292 10.10 -21.65 -1.60
C SER A 292 9.39 -20.82 -2.68
N ILE A 293 8.71 -19.74 -2.29
CA ILE A 293 8.14 -18.76 -3.24
C ILE A 293 9.29 -18.07 -3.98
N ASP A 294 10.29 -17.55 -3.25
CA ASP A 294 11.47 -16.89 -3.84
C ASP A 294 12.29 -17.84 -4.74
N ASP A 295 12.43 -19.11 -4.35
CA ASP A 295 13.07 -20.14 -5.18
C ASP A 295 12.33 -20.38 -6.51
N ALA A 296 11.00 -20.24 -6.52
CA ALA A 296 10.17 -20.43 -7.70
C ALA A 296 10.07 -19.17 -8.58
N GLU A 297 10.00 -17.98 -7.98
CA GLU A 297 9.89 -16.71 -8.71
C GLU A 297 11.24 -16.21 -9.22
N ASN A 298 12.35 -16.55 -8.56
CA ASN A 298 13.68 -16.21 -9.04
C ASN A 298 14.11 -17.17 -10.16
N ARG A 299 14.18 -16.65 -11.39
CA ARG A 299 14.50 -17.44 -12.59
C ARG A 299 15.78 -18.26 -12.48
N PHE A 300 16.84 -17.73 -11.86
CA PHE A 300 18.09 -18.47 -11.67
C PHE A 300 17.93 -19.62 -10.69
N LYS A 301 17.26 -19.37 -9.55
CA LYS A 301 17.00 -20.40 -8.54
C LYS A 301 16.10 -21.50 -9.08
N PHE A 302 15.02 -21.12 -9.74
CA PHE A 302 14.07 -22.05 -10.35
C PHE A 302 14.74 -22.91 -11.41
N SER A 303 15.51 -22.30 -12.32
CA SER A 303 16.25 -23.02 -13.35
C SER A 303 17.23 -24.04 -12.77
N ARG A 304 18.02 -23.63 -11.76
CA ARG A 304 18.93 -24.55 -11.05
C ARG A 304 18.17 -25.69 -10.36
N LYS A 305 16.99 -25.41 -9.82
CA LYS A 305 16.13 -26.41 -9.19
C LYS A 305 15.67 -27.45 -10.21
N LEU A 306 15.18 -27.03 -11.38
CA LEU A 306 14.79 -27.94 -12.47
C LEU A 306 15.95 -28.82 -12.93
N ASP A 307 17.14 -28.23 -13.11
CA ASP A 307 18.34 -28.99 -13.49
C ASP A 307 18.71 -30.02 -12.42
N SER A 308 18.61 -29.66 -11.13
CA SER A 308 18.94 -30.56 -10.01
C SER A 308 18.03 -31.79 -9.93
N ILE A 309 16.80 -31.71 -10.46
CA ILE A 309 15.82 -32.80 -10.47
C ILE A 309 15.66 -33.43 -11.87
N GLY A 310 16.49 -33.04 -12.84
CA GLY A 310 16.49 -33.60 -14.19
C GLY A 310 15.27 -33.21 -15.04
N ILE A 311 14.57 -32.13 -14.72
CA ILE A 311 13.46 -31.62 -15.54
C ILE A 311 14.01 -30.71 -16.64
N SER A 312 13.61 -30.99 -17.88
CA SER A 312 14.01 -30.18 -19.03
C SER A 312 13.37 -28.79 -19.00
N GLN A 313 14.12 -27.78 -19.42
CA GLN A 313 13.68 -26.40 -19.56
C GLN A 313 14.20 -25.78 -20.86
N PRO A 314 13.50 -24.80 -21.46
CA PRO A 314 13.99 -24.08 -22.62
C PRO A 314 15.35 -23.43 -22.34
N ARG A 315 16.24 -23.41 -23.34
CA ARG A 315 17.51 -22.70 -23.24
C ARG A 315 17.25 -21.23 -23.01
N TRP A 316 17.94 -20.65 -22.04
CA TRP A 316 17.81 -19.25 -21.72
C TRP A 316 19.12 -18.65 -21.23
N LYS A 317 19.19 -17.32 -21.28
CA LYS A 317 20.28 -16.53 -20.71
C LYS A 317 19.74 -15.16 -20.31
N GLU A 318 20.24 -14.59 -19.22
CA GLU A 318 20.04 -13.17 -18.91
C GLU A 318 21.10 -12.36 -19.64
N LEU A 319 20.68 -11.30 -20.31
CA LEU A 319 21.53 -10.49 -21.16
C LEU A 319 21.30 -9.02 -20.83
N THR A 320 22.38 -8.27 -20.67
CA THR A 320 22.35 -6.84 -20.29
C THR A 320 22.65 -5.91 -21.46
N ASN A 321 23.02 -6.45 -22.63
CA ASN A 321 23.35 -5.68 -23.81
C ASN A 321 22.86 -6.38 -25.08
N LEU A 322 22.66 -5.57 -26.13
CA LEU A 322 22.14 -6.03 -27.41
C LEU A 322 23.11 -6.96 -28.14
N GLU A 323 24.41 -6.66 -28.09
CA GLU A 323 25.45 -7.47 -28.76
C GLU A 323 25.46 -8.92 -28.27
N SER A 324 25.19 -9.15 -26.98
CA SER A 324 25.12 -10.50 -26.41
C SER A 324 23.80 -11.23 -26.71
N ALA A 325 22.82 -10.54 -27.30
CA ALA A 325 21.49 -11.06 -27.62
C ALA A 325 21.32 -11.48 -29.09
N VAL A 326 22.15 -10.94 -29.97
CA VAL A 326 22.23 -11.30 -31.39
C VAL A 326 23.19 -12.46 -31.57
#